data_AF-A0A0F7LP16-F1
#
_entry.id   AF-A0A0F7LP16-F1
#
_cell.length_a   1.000
_cell.length_b   1.000
_cell.length_c   1.000
_cell.angle_alpha   90.00
_cell.angle_beta   90.00
_cell.angle_gamma   90.00
#
_symmetry.space_group_name_H-M   'P 1'
#
loop_
_entity.id
_entity.type
_entity.pdbx_description
1 polymer ?
#
loop_
_entity_poly.entity_id
_entity_poly.type
_entity_poly.pdbx_seq_one_letter_code
_entity_poly.pdbx_strand_id
1 'polypeptide(L)'
;MTTVVLNDRETRVMHNHTESIGNDQILSVRKNRHKEVTGNEVSAISGLRQITVEQDSLLNVKNNIQIHSRAGGIEIATAGGSITIDSAGNISIQGATITLNGKQVNVN
;
A
#
# COMPACT_ATOMS: atom_id res chain seq x y z
N MET A 1 -5.08 -24.31 -20.92
CA MET A 1 -6.12 -25.17 -20.31
C MET A 1 -7.07 -24.27 -19.54
N THR A 2 -8.35 -24.59 -19.51
CA THR A 2 -9.35 -23.88 -18.69
C THR A 2 -9.84 -24.80 -17.57
N THR A 3 -10.00 -24.27 -16.37
CA THR A 3 -10.61 -24.97 -15.25
C THR A 3 -11.79 -24.15 -14.75
N VAL A 4 -12.95 -24.79 -14.64
CA VAL A 4 -14.17 -24.18 -14.10
C VAL A 4 -14.58 -24.99 -12.88
N VAL A 5 -14.80 -24.31 -11.76
CA VAL A 5 -15.37 -24.89 -10.53
C VAL A 5 -16.75 -24.28 -10.35
N LEU A 6 -17.79 -25.12 -10.24
CA LEU A 6 -19.18 -24.66 -10.18
C LEU A 6 -19.63 -24.30 -8.75
N ASN A 7 -18.91 -24.79 -7.74
CA ASN A 7 -19.19 -24.57 -6.32
C ASN A 7 -17.89 -24.12 -5.63
N ASP A 8 -17.55 -24.74 -4.50
CA ASP A 8 -16.39 -24.40 -3.71
C ASP A 8 -15.13 -25.14 -4.15
N ARG A 9 -13.98 -24.53 -3.91
CA ARG A 9 -12.66 -25.14 -4.08
C ARG A 9 -11.84 -24.90 -2.82
N GLU A 10 -11.35 -25.97 -2.21
CA GLU A 10 -10.29 -25.92 -1.21
C GLU A 10 -8.97 -26.37 -1.84
N THR A 11 -7.86 -25.75 -1.46
CA THR A 11 -6.53 -26.19 -1.83
C THR A 11 -5.63 -26.09 -0.61
N ARG A 12 -5.10 -27.24 -0.17
CA ARG A 12 -4.22 -27.33 0.98
C ARG A 12 -2.84 -27.80 0.53
N VAL A 13 -1.81 -27.01 0.83
CA VAL A 13 -0.42 -27.35 0.59
C VAL A 13 0.27 -27.49 1.94
N MET A 14 0.75 -28.68 2.26
CA MET A 14 1.28 -28.99 3.61
C MET A 14 2.73 -28.54 3.81
N HIS A 15 3.42 -28.21 2.72
CA HIS A 15 4.79 -27.74 2.72
C HIS A 15 4.88 -26.45 1.90
N ASN A 16 5.73 -26.42 0.87
CA ASN A 16 5.96 -25.22 0.08
C ASN A 16 5.04 -25.14 -1.13
N HIS A 17 4.58 -23.94 -1.45
CA HIS A 17 3.88 -23.62 -2.69
C HIS A 17 4.72 -22.64 -3.50
N THR A 18 4.90 -22.92 -4.79
CA THR A 18 5.54 -22.01 -5.75
C THR A 18 4.64 -21.90 -6.96
N GLU A 19 4.29 -20.69 -7.33
CA GLU A 19 3.50 -20.37 -8.52
C GLU A 19 4.32 -19.44 -9.41
N SER A 20 4.40 -19.76 -10.71
CA SER A 20 5.10 -18.96 -11.71
C SER A 20 4.16 -18.74 -12.89
N ILE A 21 3.79 -17.48 -13.14
CA ILE A 21 2.98 -17.07 -14.27
C ILE A 21 3.92 -16.41 -15.28
N GLY A 22 3.99 -16.96 -16.50
CA GLY A 22 4.92 -16.48 -17.53
C GLY A 22 4.48 -15.20 -18.25
N ASN A 23 3.24 -14.76 -18.03
CA ASN A 23 2.66 -13.56 -18.60
C ASN A 23 1.77 -12.89 -17.52
N ASP A 24 0.54 -12.50 -17.85
CA ASP A 24 -0.35 -11.78 -16.93
C ASP A 24 -1.11 -12.69 -15.96
N GLN A 25 -1.26 -12.23 -14.72
CA GLN A 25 -2.17 -12.81 -13.73
C GLN A 25 -3.29 -11.80 -13.41
N ILE A 26 -4.55 -12.17 -13.71
CA ILE A 26 -5.73 -11.36 -13.39
C ILE A 26 -6.53 -12.07 -12.30
N LEU A 27 -6.74 -11.41 -11.17
CA LEU A 27 -7.54 -11.92 -10.05
C LEU A 27 -8.76 -11.01 -9.83
N SER A 28 -9.97 -11.56 -10.00
CA SER A 28 -11.23 -10.89 -9.68
C SER A 28 -11.95 -11.63 -8.56
N VAL A 29 -12.19 -10.94 -7.45
CA VAL A 29 -12.95 -11.45 -6.30
C VAL A 29 -14.22 -10.61 -6.19
N ARG A 30 -15.39 -11.23 -6.31
CA ARG A 30 -16.68 -10.51 -6.34
C ARG A 30 -17.24 -10.15 -4.96
N LYS A 31 -16.67 -10.74 -3.91
CA LYS A 31 -17.04 -10.49 -2.50
C LYS A 31 -15.76 -10.16 -1.73
N ASN A 32 -15.53 -10.84 -0.61
CA ASN A 32 -14.42 -10.55 0.29
C ASN A 32 -13.19 -11.38 -0.03
N ARG A 33 -12.01 -10.77 0.09
CA ARG A 33 -10.72 -11.46 0.13
C ARG A 33 -10.13 -11.30 1.53
N HIS A 34 -9.94 -12.41 2.23
CA HIS A 34 -9.17 -12.46 3.48
C HIS A 34 -7.78 -13.04 3.18
N LYS A 35 -6.73 -12.38 3.65
CA LYS A 35 -5.35 -12.85 3.53
C LYS A 35 -4.68 -12.70 4.89
N GLU A 36 -4.14 -13.81 5.39
CA GLU A 36 -3.35 -13.86 6.61
C GLU A 36 -1.97 -14.41 6.27
N VAL A 37 -0.93 -13.74 6.74
CA VAL A 37 0.46 -14.17 6.62
C VAL A 37 1.05 -14.12 8.03
N THR A 38 1.38 -15.28 8.58
CA THR A 38 1.92 -15.39 9.95
C THR A 38 3.42 -15.11 10.01
N GLY A 39 4.11 -15.32 8.89
CA GLY A 39 5.51 -14.95 8.69
C GLY A 39 5.65 -13.59 8.00
N ASN A 40 6.69 -13.44 7.19
CA ASN A 40 6.96 -12.21 6.45
C ASN A 40 6.23 -12.18 5.11
N GLU A 41 5.65 -11.03 4.76
CA GLU A 41 5.18 -10.74 3.40
C GLU A 41 6.15 -9.77 2.71
N VAL A 42 6.67 -10.16 1.54
CA VAL A 42 7.54 -9.33 0.71
C VAL A 42 6.91 -9.23 -0.68
N SER A 43 6.80 -8.01 -1.20
CA SER A 43 6.29 -7.74 -2.54
C SER A 43 7.26 -6.81 -3.27
N ALA A 44 7.75 -7.27 -4.44
CA ALA A 44 8.59 -6.49 -5.33
C ALA A 44 7.83 -6.25 -6.63
N ILE A 45 7.64 -4.99 -6.98
CA ILE A 45 6.97 -4.56 -8.20
C ILE A 45 7.98 -3.72 -8.99
N SER A 46 8.38 -4.20 -10.17
CA SER A 46 9.32 -3.50 -11.05
C SER A 46 8.67 -2.35 -11.82
N GLY A 47 7.36 -2.45 -12.06
CA GLY A 47 6.54 -1.40 -12.66
C GLY A 47 5.78 -0.57 -11.62
N LEU A 48 4.58 -0.12 -12.00
CA LEU A 48 3.70 0.67 -11.14
C LEU A 48 2.88 -0.23 -10.19
N ARG A 49 2.80 0.16 -8.92
CA ARG A 49 1.78 -0.33 -7.99
C ARG A 49 0.71 0.76 -7.81
N GLN A 50 -0.51 0.49 -8.29
CA GLN A 50 -1.67 1.36 -8.09
C GLN A 50 -2.70 0.67 -7.19
N ILE A 51 -3.26 1.41 -6.24
CA ILE A 51 -4.30 0.95 -5.32
C ILE A 51 -5.40 2.00 -5.32
N THR A 52 -6.63 1.56 -5.59
CA THR A 52 -7.84 2.38 -5.44
C THR A 52 -8.72 1.74 -4.38
N VAL A 53 -9.17 2.56 -3.42
CA VAL A 53 -10.08 2.14 -2.35
C VAL A 53 -11.24 3.13 -2.32
N GLU A 54 -12.46 2.63 -2.52
CA GLU A 54 -13.68 3.46 -2.60
C GLU A 54 -14.22 3.88 -1.22
N GLN A 55 -13.74 3.23 -0.16
CA GLN A 55 -14.10 3.52 1.23
C GLN A 55 -12.80 3.76 2.01
N ASP A 56 -12.63 3.11 3.17
CA ASP A 56 -11.48 3.35 4.05
C ASP A 56 -10.30 2.43 3.75
N SER A 57 -9.09 3.01 3.83
CA SER A 57 -7.83 2.27 3.85
C SER A 57 -7.16 2.44 5.21
N LEU A 58 -7.10 1.35 5.99
CA LEU A 58 -6.53 1.34 7.34
C LEU A 58 -5.20 0.59 7.38
N LEU A 59 -4.18 1.22 7.99
CA LEU A 59 -2.87 0.64 8.23
C LEU A 59 -2.56 0.67 9.72
N ASN A 60 -2.64 -0.48 10.39
CA ASN A 60 -2.27 -0.65 11.79
C ASN A 60 -0.94 -1.39 11.89
N VAL A 61 0.11 -0.71 12.35
CA VAL A 61 1.46 -1.27 12.48
C VAL A 61 1.93 -1.10 13.92
N LYS A 62 2.41 -2.20 14.52
CA LYS A 62 2.90 -2.19 15.91
C LYS A 62 4.20 -1.41 16.08
N ASN A 63 5.10 -1.52 15.10
CA ASN A 63 6.42 -0.89 15.11
C ASN A 63 6.42 0.30 14.14
N ASN A 64 7.33 0.32 13.17
CA ASN A 64 7.54 1.47 12.30
C ASN A 64 6.83 1.33 10.95
N ILE A 65 6.34 2.46 10.44
CA ILE A 65 6.01 2.62 9.02
C ILE A 65 7.17 3.38 8.38
N GLN A 66 7.77 2.79 7.34
CA GLN A 66 8.87 3.39 6.59
C GLN A 66 8.43 3.65 5.15
N ILE A 67 8.52 4.90 4.70
CA ILE A 67 8.20 5.32 3.33
C ILE A 67 9.43 6.03 2.78
N HIS A 68 9.99 5.50 1.69
CA HIS A 68 11.20 6.04 1.07
C HIS A 68 11.00 6.14 -0.43
N SER A 69 11.15 7.35 -0.98
CA SER A 69 11.31 7.57 -2.41
C SER A 69 12.79 7.79 -2.68
N ARG A 70 13.39 6.99 -3.57
CA ARG A 70 14.84 7.03 -3.83
C ARG A 70 15.26 8.13 -4.81
N ALA A 71 14.33 8.62 -5.62
CA ALA A 71 14.61 9.55 -6.70
C ALA A 71 13.54 10.64 -6.83
N GLY A 72 12.26 10.27 -6.67
CA GLY A 72 11.15 11.21 -6.68
C GLY A 72 10.83 11.76 -5.28
N GLY A 73 9.66 12.36 -5.17
CA GLY A 73 9.13 12.85 -3.90
C GLY A 73 8.25 11.84 -3.15
N ILE A 74 7.74 12.26 -2.00
CA ILE A 74 6.65 11.64 -1.25
C ILE A 74 5.53 12.66 -1.14
N GLU A 75 4.29 12.26 -1.46
CA GLU A 75 3.10 13.12 -1.39
C GLU A 75 2.00 12.42 -0.57
N ILE A 76 1.40 13.17 0.35
CA ILE A 76 0.18 12.82 1.07
C ILE A 76 -0.78 13.98 0.84
N ALA A 77 -1.83 13.78 0.04
CA ALA A 77 -2.68 14.86 -0.42
C ALA A 77 -4.17 14.52 -0.37
N THR A 78 -4.98 15.57 -0.33
CA THR A 78 -6.43 15.56 -0.50
C THR A 78 -6.82 16.65 -1.50
N ALA A 79 -8.11 16.78 -1.81
CA ALA A 79 -8.58 17.88 -2.66
C ALA A 79 -8.30 19.28 -2.08
N GLY A 80 -8.09 19.41 -0.77
CA GLY A 80 -7.97 20.71 -0.07
C GLY A 80 -6.62 21.01 0.57
N GLY A 81 -5.64 20.11 0.49
CA GLY A 81 -4.34 20.29 1.14
C GLY A 81 -3.39 19.12 0.93
N SER A 82 -2.11 19.32 1.26
CA SER A 82 -1.04 18.35 1.03
C SER A 82 0.12 18.47 2.02
N ILE A 83 0.85 17.36 2.13
CA ILE A 83 2.18 17.26 2.73
C ILE A 83 3.08 16.61 1.69
N THR A 84 4.16 17.29 1.33
CA THR A 84 5.07 16.84 0.27
C THR A 84 6.52 16.94 0.71
N ILE A 85 7.33 16.00 0.24
CA ILE A 85 8.79 16.06 0.23
C ILE A 85 9.19 15.91 -1.23
N ASP A 86 9.84 16.90 -1.82
CA ASP A 86 10.31 16.80 -3.21
C ASP A 86 11.68 16.09 -3.32
N SER A 87 12.17 15.90 -4.54
CA SER A 87 13.45 15.22 -4.79
C SER A 87 14.68 16.04 -4.38
N ALA A 88 14.53 17.35 -4.14
CA ALA A 88 15.58 18.21 -3.60
C ALA A 88 15.59 18.23 -2.06
N GLY A 89 14.59 17.59 -1.43
CA GLY A 89 14.42 17.53 0.02
C GLY A 89 13.62 18.69 0.61
N ASN A 90 12.98 19.53 -0.22
CA ASN A 90 12.11 20.58 0.28
C ASN A 90 10.84 19.95 0.86
N ILE A 91 10.42 20.41 2.04
CA ILE A 91 9.21 19.97 2.72
C ILE A 91 8.16 21.08 2.59
N SER A 92 6.99 20.75 2.04
CA SER A 92 5.87 21.69 1.92
C SER A 92 4.60 21.11 2.54
N ILE A 93 3.96 21.90 3.41
CA ILE A 93 2.71 21.58 4.08
C ILE A 93 1.71 22.69 3.72
N GLN A 94 0.60 22.32 3.09
CA GLN A 94 -0.38 23.26 2.55
C GLN A 94 -1.80 22.85 2.93
N GLY A 95 -2.64 23.83 3.23
CA GLY A 95 -4.05 23.65 3.50
C GLY A 95 -4.72 24.98 3.85
N ALA A 96 -6.05 25.01 3.90
CA ALA A 96 -6.80 26.21 4.26
C ALA A 96 -6.45 26.74 5.67
N THR A 97 -6.04 25.85 6.57
CA THR A 97 -5.52 26.19 7.91
C THR A 97 -4.50 25.13 8.30
N ILE A 98 -3.41 25.57 8.94
CA ILE A 98 -2.39 24.67 9.51
C ILE A 98 -2.30 24.98 11.00
N THR A 99 -2.63 24.00 11.84
CA THR A 99 -2.51 24.10 13.30
C THR A 99 -1.37 23.22 13.78
N LEU A 100 -0.35 23.80 14.41
CA LEU A 100 0.77 23.08 15.00
C LEU A 100 0.70 23.18 16.52
N ASN A 101 0.49 22.05 17.18
CA ASN A 101 0.45 21.96 18.64
C ASN A 101 1.65 21.17 19.15
N GLY A 102 2.31 21.70 20.18
CA GLY A 102 3.41 21.01 20.86
C GLY A 102 3.82 21.78 22.11
N LYS A 103 4.47 21.10 23.05
CA LYS A 103 5.08 21.77 24.22
C LYS A 103 6.12 22.82 23.78
N GLN A 104 6.78 22.56 22.66
CA GLN A 104 7.74 23.45 22.02
C GLN A 104 7.63 23.27 20.50
N VAL A 105 7.60 24.37 19.76
CA VAL A 105 7.65 24.41 18.29
C VAL A 105 8.85 25.25 17.90
N ASN A 106 9.81 24.66 17.21
CA ASN A 106 11.02 25.35 16.74
C ASN A 106 10.90 25.61 15.25
N VAL A 107 11.03 26.87 14.83
CA VAL A 107 11.13 27.29 13.44
C VAL A 107 12.39 28.15 13.36
N ASN A 108 13.38 27.69 12.60
CA ASN A 108 14.68 28.32 12.46
C ASN A 108 14.88 28.84 11.05
#